data_AF-A0A915DD30-F1
#
_entry.id   AF-A0A915DD30-F1
#
_cell.length_a   1.000
_cell.length_b   1.000
_cell.length_c   1.000
_cell.angle_alpha   90.00
_cell.angle_beta   90.00
_cell.angle_gamma   90.00
#
_symmetry.space_group_name_H-M   'P 1'
#
loop_
_entity.id
_entity.type
_entity.pdbx_description
1 polymer ?
#
loop_
_entity_poly.entity_id
_entity_poly.type
_entity_poly.pdbx_seq_one_letter_code
_entity_poly.pdbx_strand_id
1 'polypeptide(L)'
;MDETTSNNHNLDHQQQMQLQGQPSANNYIVSAQKPTVINAAVVGNFRNTSELDMVISKVNRVEHLLVTPEGLKPHREIPIFGRIASLIAFRLPGEQLDSILILTVKYDLAILNFKPNGEIRTRASGHVADRVGRPAETGIIAGVHASGLIALRLYEGHLKLIQWQDDKDLKCFNVRFEDYNVTDVAFLENTEKPAIAYFYQDQNGKHLKICEIDLDEKEMHPPLWKQSNIEAEATLLIPVPAPYGGLIIVGQESICYQKSANQCTSISPPSYTCLPLIATLG
;
A
#
# COMPACT_ATOMS: atom_id res chain seq x y z
N MET A 1 -32.84 -30.66 -49.72
CA MET A 1 -32.25 -29.86 -48.62
C MET A 1 -33.42 -29.32 -47.81
N ASP A 2 -33.26 -29.21 -46.50
CA ASP A 2 -34.24 -28.76 -45.49
C ASP A 2 -35.11 -29.83 -44.82
N GLU A 3 -34.47 -30.70 -44.03
CA GLU A 3 -35.10 -31.32 -42.84
C GLU A 3 -34.27 -31.18 -41.56
N THR A 4 -33.10 -30.53 -41.60
CA THR A 4 -32.20 -30.39 -40.43
C THR A 4 -32.40 -29.10 -39.62
N THR A 5 -33.22 -28.17 -40.09
CA THR A 5 -33.41 -26.85 -39.46
C THR A 5 -34.53 -26.78 -38.42
N SER A 6 -35.46 -27.76 -38.41
CA SER A 6 -36.59 -27.75 -37.46
C SER A 6 -36.29 -28.34 -36.08
N ASN A 7 -35.20 -29.11 -35.90
CA ASN A 7 -34.88 -29.70 -34.60
C ASN A 7 -34.13 -28.76 -33.64
N ASN A 8 -33.40 -27.75 -34.14
CA ASN A 8 -32.66 -26.82 -33.27
C ASN A 8 -33.57 -25.78 -32.58
N HIS A 9 -34.66 -25.35 -33.23
CA HIS A 9 -35.61 -24.40 -32.62
C HIS A 9 -36.38 -24.99 -31.43
N ASN A 10 -36.58 -26.31 -31.40
CA ASN A 10 -37.28 -26.98 -30.29
C ASN A 10 -36.40 -27.18 -29.04
N LEU A 11 -35.09 -27.35 -29.22
CA LEU A 11 -34.13 -27.47 -28.10
C LEU A 11 -33.95 -26.12 -27.38
N ASP A 12 -33.87 -25.02 -28.13
CA ASP A 12 -33.77 -23.67 -27.56
C ASP A 12 -35.04 -23.25 -26.81
N HIS A 13 -36.23 -23.63 -27.31
CA HIS A 13 -37.48 -23.38 -26.60
C HIS A 13 -37.64 -24.24 -25.33
N GLN A 14 -37.14 -25.48 -25.32
CA GLN A 14 -37.13 -26.30 -24.10
C GLN A 14 -36.11 -25.81 -23.06
N GLN A 15 -34.95 -25.29 -23.48
CA GLN A 15 -33.99 -24.64 -22.59
C GLN A 15 -34.47 -23.28 -22.06
N GLN A 16 -35.16 -22.48 -22.89
CA GLN A 16 -35.76 -21.22 -22.44
C GLN A 16 -36.93 -21.44 -21.46
N MET A 17 -37.73 -22.49 -21.62
CA MET A 17 -38.79 -22.83 -20.66
C MET A 17 -38.25 -23.38 -19.32
N GLN A 18 -37.06 -23.97 -19.28
CA GLN A 18 -36.43 -24.40 -18.02
C GLN A 18 -35.87 -23.23 -17.20
N LEU A 19 -35.65 -22.06 -17.79
CA LEU A 19 -35.17 -20.85 -17.10
C LEU A 19 -36.32 -19.95 -16.61
N GLN A 20 -37.56 -20.16 -17.05
CA GLN A 20 -38.72 -19.33 -16.67
C GLN A 20 -39.37 -19.69 -15.32
N GLY A 21 -38.85 -20.70 -14.62
CA GLY A 21 -39.41 -21.18 -13.34
C GLY A 21 -38.50 -21.02 -12.11
N GLN A 22 -37.31 -20.41 -12.24
CA GLN A 22 -36.46 -20.22 -11.06
C GLN A 22 -36.97 -19.01 -10.25
N PRO A 23 -37.36 -19.20 -8.97
CA PRO A 23 -37.73 -18.08 -8.12
C PRO A 23 -36.52 -17.14 -7.98
N SER A 24 -36.74 -15.85 -8.18
CA SER A 24 -35.72 -14.83 -7.92
C SER A 24 -35.22 -14.97 -6.49
N ALA A 25 -33.96 -15.36 -6.31
CA ALA A 25 -33.37 -15.51 -4.99
C ALA A 25 -33.13 -14.12 -4.37
N ASN A 26 -33.95 -13.76 -3.39
CA ASN A 26 -33.78 -12.55 -2.59
C ASN A 26 -33.01 -12.91 -1.31
N ASN A 27 -31.73 -12.57 -1.27
CA ASN A 27 -30.86 -12.88 -0.15
C ASN A 27 -30.69 -11.66 0.77
N TYR A 28 -30.67 -11.90 2.10
CA TYR A 28 -30.26 -10.92 3.10
C TYR A 28 -28.93 -11.35 3.71
N ILE A 29 -27.91 -10.53 3.57
CA ILE A 29 -26.55 -10.82 4.06
C ILE A 29 -26.22 -9.81 5.15
N VAL A 30 -25.90 -10.31 6.34
CA VAL A 30 -25.49 -9.49 7.50
C VAL A 30 -24.31 -10.14 8.22
N SER A 31 -23.41 -9.33 8.76
CA SER A 31 -22.29 -9.81 9.56
C SER A 31 -22.73 -10.05 11.01
N ALA A 32 -22.66 -11.29 11.48
CA ALA A 32 -22.89 -11.61 12.90
C ALA A 32 -21.73 -11.12 13.80
N GLN A 33 -20.50 -11.17 13.29
CA GLN A 33 -19.30 -10.71 13.99
C GLN A 33 -18.46 -9.85 13.04
N LYS A 34 -17.99 -8.70 13.54
CA LYS A 34 -17.08 -7.84 12.78
C LYS A 34 -15.69 -8.49 12.66
N PRO A 35 -14.97 -8.31 11.53
CA PRO A 35 -13.63 -8.88 11.32
C PRO A 35 -12.66 -8.56 12.46
N THR A 36 -11.95 -9.53 13.03
CA THR A 36 -11.06 -9.28 14.19
C THR A 36 -9.59 -9.09 13.81
N VAL A 37 -9.19 -9.55 12.62
CA VAL A 37 -7.82 -9.42 12.10
C VAL A 37 -7.42 -7.94 11.97
N ILE A 38 -6.20 -7.62 12.39
CA ILE A 38 -5.57 -6.32 12.20
C ILE A 38 -4.64 -6.43 11.00
N ASN A 39 -4.83 -5.56 10.00
CA ASN A 39 -4.02 -5.55 8.78
C ASN A 39 -2.87 -4.54 8.83
N ALA A 40 -3.05 -3.46 9.57
CA ALA A 40 -2.07 -2.38 9.73
C ALA A 40 -2.41 -1.57 10.99
N ALA A 41 -1.39 -0.91 11.52
CA ALA A 41 -1.48 0.00 12.64
C ALA A 41 -0.55 1.18 12.39
N VAL A 42 -1.02 2.39 12.69
CA VAL A 42 -0.24 3.62 12.63
C VAL A 42 -0.40 4.39 13.93
N VAL A 43 0.65 5.10 14.34
CA VAL A 43 0.67 5.92 15.56
C VAL A 43 0.98 7.35 15.16
N GLY A 44 0.32 8.32 15.79
CA GLY A 44 0.50 9.72 15.48
C GLY A 44 -0.32 10.65 16.37
N ASN A 45 -0.16 11.95 16.15
CA ASN A 45 -0.94 13.01 16.75
C ASN A 45 -2.14 13.34 15.84
N PHE A 46 -3.22 12.57 15.96
CA PHE A 46 -4.39 12.77 15.10
C PHE A 46 -5.36 13.83 15.65
N ARG A 47 -5.51 13.95 16.97
CA ARG A 47 -6.44 14.91 17.61
C ARG A 47 -5.79 16.20 18.10
N ASN A 48 -4.60 16.10 18.68
CA ASN A 48 -3.86 17.21 19.27
C ASN A 48 -2.35 16.93 19.24
N THR A 49 -1.53 17.95 19.44
CA THR A 49 -0.06 17.89 19.33
C THR A 49 0.65 17.23 20.52
N SER A 50 -0.06 16.97 21.61
CA SER A 50 0.53 16.57 22.90
C SER A 50 0.32 15.10 23.21
N GLU A 51 -0.80 14.54 22.77
CA GLU A 51 -1.19 13.16 23.02
C GLU A 51 -0.97 12.32 21.77
N LEU A 52 -0.47 11.10 21.98
CA LEU A 52 -0.38 10.09 20.95
C LEU A 52 -1.69 9.33 20.86
N ASP A 53 -2.05 9.04 19.62
CA ASP A 53 -3.18 8.21 19.26
C ASP A 53 -2.68 7.04 18.41
N MET A 54 -3.42 5.94 18.44
CA MET A 54 -3.17 4.76 17.62
C MET A 54 -4.37 4.52 16.72
N VAL A 55 -4.12 4.23 15.45
CA VAL A 55 -5.15 3.90 14.48
C VAL A 55 -4.87 2.55 13.87
N ILE A 56 -5.83 1.64 13.94
CA ILE A 56 -5.70 0.28 13.42
C ILE A 56 -6.74 0.01 12.33
N SER A 57 -6.33 -0.68 11.27
CA SER A 57 -7.25 -1.16 10.23
C SER A 57 -7.63 -2.61 10.48
N LYS A 58 -8.93 -2.91 10.41
CA LYS A 58 -9.49 -4.27 10.50
C LYS A 58 -10.37 -4.56 9.29
N VAL A 59 -9.76 -5.07 8.23
CA VAL A 59 -10.38 -5.38 6.93
C VAL A 59 -11.10 -4.21 6.27
N ASN A 60 -12.27 -3.81 6.74
CA ASN A 60 -13.14 -2.78 6.15
C ASN A 60 -13.50 -1.68 7.16
N ARG A 61 -12.72 -1.52 8.22
CA ARG A 61 -12.90 -0.45 9.18
C ARG A 61 -11.59 0.01 9.77
N VAL A 62 -11.61 1.22 10.28
CA VAL A 62 -10.51 1.81 11.04
C VAL A 62 -10.98 2.08 12.46
N GLU A 63 -10.21 1.65 13.46
CA GLU A 63 -10.46 1.96 14.86
C GLU A 63 -9.39 2.94 15.34
N HIS A 64 -9.84 4.07 15.88
CA HIS A 64 -9.00 5.10 16.49
C HIS A 64 -9.04 4.91 18.00
N LEU A 65 -7.86 4.80 18.60
CA LEU A 65 -7.61 4.47 20.00
C LEU A 65 -6.76 5.57 20.63
N LEU A 66 -7.09 5.95 21.86
CA LEU A 66 -6.29 6.88 22.65
C LEU A 66 -5.21 6.11 23.40
N VAL A 67 -3.98 6.60 23.35
CA VAL A 67 -2.88 6.03 24.15
C VAL A 67 -2.90 6.69 25.53
N THR A 68 -3.17 5.90 26.56
CA THR A 68 -3.26 6.35 27.96
C THR A 68 -2.28 5.55 28.83
N PRO A 69 -1.91 6.05 30.02
CA PRO A 69 -1.08 5.28 30.96
C PRO A 69 -1.67 3.91 31.34
N GLU A 70 -3.00 3.79 31.36
CA GLU A 70 -3.72 2.55 31.66
C GLU A 70 -3.83 1.60 30.46
N GLY A 71 -3.44 2.05 29.26
CA GLY A 71 -3.49 1.28 28.02
C GLY A 71 -4.20 1.99 26.88
N LEU A 72 -4.79 1.22 25.97
CA LEU A 72 -5.50 1.75 24.80
C LEU A 72 -6.99 1.91 25.09
N LYS A 73 -7.50 3.15 24.96
CA LYS A 73 -8.92 3.44 25.13
C LYS A 73 -9.59 3.63 23.77
N PRO A 74 -10.62 2.85 23.41
CA PRO A 74 -11.35 3.07 22.17
C PRO A 74 -11.94 4.48 22.10
N HIS A 75 -11.67 5.19 21.00
CA HIS A 75 -12.20 6.53 20.76
C HIS A 75 -13.30 6.50 19.71
N ARG A 76 -13.02 5.87 18.56
CA ARG A 76 -13.97 5.83 17.44
C ARG A 76 -13.73 4.65 16.51
N GLU A 77 -14.79 4.18 15.89
CA GLU A 77 -14.76 3.24 14.78
C GLU A 77 -15.28 3.92 13.50
N ILE A 78 -14.60 3.69 12.37
CA ILE A 78 -14.87 4.32 11.09
C ILE A 78 -15.09 3.21 10.05
N PRO A 79 -16.30 3.04 9.50
CA PRO A 79 -16.53 2.08 8.44
C PRO A 79 -15.89 2.57 7.13
N ILE A 80 -15.24 1.65 6.41
CA ILE A 80 -14.68 1.88 5.08
C ILE A 80 -15.44 0.98 4.10
N PHE A 81 -15.98 1.55 3.03
CA PHE A 81 -16.70 0.81 2.00
C PHE A 81 -15.75 0.08 1.03
N GLY A 82 -14.86 -0.74 1.58
CA GLY A 82 -13.88 -1.51 0.85
C GLY A 82 -12.93 -2.23 1.78
N ARG A 83 -12.19 -3.22 1.26
CA ARG A 83 -11.09 -3.84 2.02
C ARG A 83 -9.88 -2.90 1.97
N ILE A 84 -9.37 -2.51 3.13
CA ILE A 84 -8.19 -1.66 3.30
C ILE A 84 -6.96 -2.46 2.87
N ALA A 85 -6.23 -1.93 1.90
CA ALA A 85 -4.96 -2.46 1.41
C ALA A 85 -3.76 -1.73 2.06
N SER A 86 -3.86 -0.42 2.25
CA SER A 86 -2.82 0.39 2.89
C SER A 86 -3.41 1.40 3.86
N LEU A 87 -2.71 1.61 4.97
CA LEU A 87 -3.00 2.60 6.01
C LEU A 87 -1.69 3.30 6.36
N ILE A 88 -1.57 4.58 6.05
CA ILE A 88 -0.32 5.34 6.25
C ILE A 88 -0.64 6.63 6.99
N ALA A 89 0.06 6.90 8.09
CA ALA A 89 0.03 8.19 8.76
C ALA A 89 1.15 9.09 8.22
N PHE A 90 0.87 10.37 8.04
CA PHE A 90 1.87 11.36 7.59
C PHE A 90 1.48 12.76 8.05
N ARG A 91 2.46 13.67 8.14
CA ARG A 91 2.26 15.10 8.44
C ARG A 91 2.78 15.95 7.32
N LEU A 92 1.98 16.89 6.82
CA LEU A 92 2.47 17.87 5.86
C LEU A 92 3.32 18.95 6.55
N PRO A 93 4.26 19.59 5.82
CA PRO A 93 5.05 20.68 6.38
C PRO A 93 4.13 21.83 6.80
N GLY A 94 4.32 22.31 8.03
CA GLY A 94 3.50 23.38 8.62
C GLY A 94 2.18 22.92 9.24
N GLU A 95 1.80 21.65 9.09
CA GLU A 95 0.67 21.08 9.82
C GLU A 95 1.10 20.57 11.19
N GLN A 96 0.17 20.62 12.14
CA GLN A 96 0.40 20.23 13.53
C GLN A 96 -0.12 18.82 13.85
N LEU A 97 -1.05 18.33 13.02
CA LEU A 97 -1.72 17.04 13.21
C LEU A 97 -1.42 16.12 12.03
N ASP A 98 -1.37 14.83 12.31
CA ASP A 98 -1.18 13.82 11.30
C ASP A 98 -2.47 13.60 10.50
N SER A 99 -2.29 13.34 9.21
CA SER A 99 -3.31 12.84 8.30
C SER A 99 -3.12 11.33 8.08
N ILE A 100 -4.18 10.69 7.60
CA ILE A 100 -4.21 9.25 7.33
C ILE A 100 -4.57 9.04 5.87
N LEU A 101 -3.71 8.35 5.13
CA LEU A 101 -4.03 7.81 3.82
C LEU A 101 -4.61 6.41 3.99
N ILE A 102 -5.76 6.17 3.35
CA ILE A 102 -6.37 4.86 3.19
C ILE A 102 -6.46 4.56 1.70
N LEU A 103 -6.00 3.37 1.31
CA LEU A 103 -6.18 2.83 -0.03
C LEU A 103 -6.89 1.48 0.08
N THR A 104 -7.97 1.29 -0.68
CA THR A 104 -8.68 0.01 -0.73
C THR A 104 -8.10 -0.91 -1.79
N VAL A 105 -8.39 -2.22 -1.68
CA VAL A 105 -8.06 -3.23 -2.72
C VAL A 105 -8.76 -2.93 -4.05
N LYS A 106 -9.86 -2.17 -4.04
CA LYS A 106 -10.54 -1.69 -5.24
C LYS A 106 -10.02 -0.32 -5.72
N TYR A 107 -8.87 0.13 -5.23
CA TYR A 107 -8.22 1.37 -5.63
C TYR A 107 -9.02 2.65 -5.30
N ASP A 108 -9.86 2.61 -4.27
CA ASP A 108 -10.43 3.83 -3.71
C ASP A 108 -9.45 4.41 -2.69
N LEU A 109 -9.03 5.65 -2.92
CA LEU A 109 -8.11 6.38 -2.07
C LEU A 109 -8.88 7.44 -1.29
N ALA A 110 -8.57 7.59 -0.01
CA ALA A 110 -9.04 8.69 0.82
C ALA A 110 -7.92 9.19 1.72
N ILE A 111 -7.86 10.51 1.91
CA ILE A 111 -6.99 11.18 2.86
C ILE A 111 -7.88 11.78 3.94
N LEU A 112 -7.66 11.39 5.18
CA LEU A 112 -8.48 11.75 6.32
C LEU A 112 -7.67 12.59 7.31
N ASN A 113 -8.34 13.54 7.97
CA ASN A 113 -7.87 14.15 9.20
C ASN A 113 -9.02 14.22 10.22
N PHE A 114 -8.69 14.68 11.43
CA PHE A 114 -9.67 14.89 12.49
C PHE A 114 -9.86 16.38 12.71
N LYS A 115 -11.13 16.80 12.79
CA LYS A 115 -11.52 18.12 13.25
C LYS A 115 -11.27 18.24 14.77
N PRO A 116 -11.21 19.46 15.32
CA PRO A 116 -11.02 19.67 16.76
C PRO A 116 -12.09 19.01 17.65
N ASN A 117 -13.31 18.84 17.14
CA ASN A 117 -14.40 18.12 17.83
C ASN A 117 -14.25 16.59 17.75
N GLY A 118 -13.15 16.10 17.18
CA GLY A 118 -12.86 14.68 16.94
C GLY A 118 -13.56 14.09 15.72
N GLU A 119 -14.43 14.82 14.99
CA GLU A 119 -15.04 14.35 13.74
C GLU A 119 -14.01 14.09 12.64
N ILE A 120 -14.21 13.03 11.86
CA ILE A 120 -13.37 12.78 10.69
C ILE A 120 -13.78 13.74 9.58
N ARG A 121 -12.79 14.31 8.92
CA ARG A 121 -12.95 15.04 7.67
C ARG A 121 -12.14 14.34 6.59
N THR A 122 -12.79 14.07 5.46
CA THR A 122 -12.10 13.67 4.23
C THR A 122 -11.50 14.91 3.61
N ARG A 123 -10.17 14.94 3.46
CA ARG A 123 -9.43 16.03 2.82
C ARG A 123 -9.42 15.88 1.31
N ALA A 124 -9.24 14.66 0.81
CA ALA A 124 -9.30 14.33 -0.60
C ALA A 124 -9.68 12.86 -0.77
N SER A 125 -10.32 12.52 -1.88
CA SER A 125 -10.66 11.14 -2.21
C SER A 125 -10.80 10.95 -3.71
N GLY A 126 -10.63 9.72 -4.18
CA GLY A 126 -10.86 9.38 -5.58
C GLY A 126 -10.54 7.93 -5.90
N HIS A 127 -11.00 7.48 -7.07
CA HIS A 127 -10.68 6.16 -7.60
C HIS A 127 -9.41 6.24 -8.46
N VAL A 128 -8.38 5.48 -8.11
CA VAL A 128 -7.03 5.61 -8.68
C VAL A 128 -6.63 4.43 -9.58
N ALA A 129 -7.58 3.58 -9.97
CA ALA A 129 -7.32 2.51 -10.92
C ALA A 129 -6.97 3.05 -12.31
N ASP A 130 -6.06 2.37 -13.00
CA ASP A 130 -5.85 2.58 -14.43
C ASP A 130 -6.86 1.77 -15.22
N ARG A 131 -7.27 2.29 -16.39
CA ARG A 131 -8.18 1.57 -17.30
C ARG A 131 -7.57 0.26 -17.83
N VAL A 132 -6.24 0.25 -17.95
CA VAL A 132 -5.46 -0.88 -18.46
C VAL A 132 -4.22 -1.05 -17.59
N GLY A 133 -3.80 -2.30 -17.39
CA GLY A 133 -2.60 -2.62 -16.61
C GLY A 133 -2.71 -4.01 -16.02
N ARG A 134 -1.57 -4.72 -15.94
CA ARG A 134 -1.48 -5.98 -15.20
C ARG A 134 -1.23 -5.64 -13.72
N PRO A 135 -2.08 -6.07 -12.78
CA PRO A 135 -1.84 -5.85 -11.36
C PRO A 135 -0.48 -6.37 -10.94
N ALA A 136 0.16 -5.60 -10.07
CA ALA A 136 1.43 -5.91 -9.42
C ALA A 136 1.40 -7.27 -8.70
N GLU A 137 2.38 -8.14 -8.97
CA GLU A 137 2.43 -9.47 -8.33
C GLU A 137 2.72 -9.40 -6.82
N THR A 138 3.58 -8.48 -6.38
CA THR A 138 3.85 -8.25 -4.95
C THR A 138 2.78 -7.42 -4.24
N GLY A 139 1.63 -7.19 -4.90
CA GLY A 139 0.50 -6.47 -4.34
C GLY A 139 0.61 -4.95 -4.43
N ILE A 140 -0.27 -4.27 -3.69
CA ILE A 140 -0.34 -2.80 -3.64
C ILE A 140 0.74 -2.28 -2.72
N ILE A 141 1.64 -1.45 -3.25
CA ILE A 141 2.59 -0.67 -2.45
C ILE A 141 2.20 0.79 -2.53
N ALA A 142 2.13 1.45 -1.38
CA ALA A 142 1.81 2.85 -1.25
C ALA A 142 2.85 3.53 -0.35
N GLY A 143 3.28 4.73 -0.73
CA GLY A 143 4.17 5.58 0.06
C GLY A 143 3.75 7.03 -0.02
N VAL A 144 4.08 7.80 1.02
CA VAL A 144 3.82 9.25 1.07
C VAL A 144 5.14 9.95 1.37
N HIS A 145 5.55 10.83 0.46
CA HIS A 145 6.71 11.69 0.65
C HIS A 145 6.39 12.80 1.67
N ALA A 146 7.42 13.38 2.31
CA ALA A 146 7.26 14.47 3.26
C ALA A 146 6.53 15.70 2.69
N SER A 147 6.56 15.91 1.36
CA SER A 147 5.80 16.98 0.69
C SER A 147 4.31 16.68 0.52
N GLY A 148 3.85 15.48 0.86
CA GLY A 148 2.49 14.99 0.59
C GLY A 148 2.31 14.32 -0.76
N LEU A 149 3.36 14.23 -1.59
CA LEU A 149 3.32 13.45 -2.84
C LEU A 149 3.10 11.97 -2.51
N ILE A 150 2.09 11.37 -3.13
CA ILE A 150 1.78 9.95 -2.93
C ILE A 150 2.32 9.16 -4.12
N ALA A 151 2.98 8.04 -3.84
CA ALA A 151 3.43 7.08 -4.83
C ALA A 151 2.71 5.74 -4.63
N LEU A 152 2.12 5.21 -5.71
CA LEU A 152 1.41 3.95 -5.72
C LEU A 152 1.97 3.03 -6.80
N ARG A 153 2.44 1.85 -6.40
CA ARG A 153 2.75 0.75 -7.33
C ARG A 153 1.58 -0.22 -7.31
N LEU A 154 0.66 -0.02 -8.26
CA LEU A 154 -0.58 -0.78 -8.39
C LEU A 154 -0.50 -1.84 -9.50
N TYR A 155 0.26 -1.53 -10.55
CA TYR A 155 0.41 -2.32 -11.77
C TYR A 155 1.89 -2.52 -12.09
N GLU A 156 2.17 -3.47 -12.97
CA GLU A 156 3.51 -3.67 -13.51
C GLU A 156 3.93 -2.55 -14.47
N GLY A 157 5.21 -2.16 -14.42
CA GLY A 157 5.85 -1.29 -15.42
C GLY A 157 5.71 0.22 -15.20
N HIS A 158 4.90 0.68 -14.25
CA HIS A 158 4.84 2.10 -13.90
C HIS A 158 4.54 2.34 -12.42
N LEU A 159 4.95 3.52 -11.97
CA LEU A 159 4.60 4.09 -10.68
C LEU A 159 3.56 5.19 -10.89
N LYS A 160 2.46 5.14 -10.16
CA LYS A 160 1.45 6.20 -10.17
C LYS A 160 1.79 7.23 -9.10
N LEU A 161 1.91 8.49 -9.50
CA LEU A 161 2.14 9.62 -8.62
C LEU A 161 0.87 10.44 -8.49
N ILE A 162 0.56 10.88 -7.28
CA ILE A 162 -0.65 11.64 -6.97
C ILE A 162 -0.28 12.90 -6.21
N GLN A 163 -0.62 14.03 -6.81
CA GLN A 163 -0.68 15.33 -6.15
C GLN A 163 -2.12 15.60 -5.74
N TRP A 164 -2.31 16.13 -4.54
CA TRP A 164 -3.64 16.37 -3.98
C TRP A 164 -3.66 17.70 -3.22
N GLN A 165 -4.86 18.21 -3.01
CA GLN A 165 -5.15 19.40 -2.22
C GLN A 165 -6.48 19.18 -1.51
N ASP A 166 -6.69 19.86 -0.38
CA ASP A 166 -7.96 19.83 0.34
C ASP A 166 -9.13 20.16 -0.60
N ASP A 167 -10.17 19.32 -0.53
CA ASP A 167 -11.45 19.46 -1.21
C ASP A 167 -11.35 19.56 -2.75
N LYS A 168 -10.28 19.00 -3.33
CA LYS A 168 -10.07 18.90 -4.79
C LYS A 168 -9.87 17.47 -5.25
N ASP A 169 -10.13 17.26 -6.54
CA ASP A 169 -9.86 15.98 -7.20
C ASP A 169 -8.37 15.66 -7.20
N LEU A 170 -8.07 14.36 -7.10
CA LEU A 170 -6.71 13.84 -7.15
C LEU A 170 -6.10 14.06 -8.54
N LYS A 171 -4.91 14.67 -8.59
CA LYS A 171 -4.14 14.83 -9.82
C LYS A 171 -3.14 13.69 -9.95
N CYS A 172 -3.47 12.72 -10.80
CA CYS A 172 -2.69 11.51 -10.99
C CYS A 172 -1.89 11.56 -12.31
N PHE A 173 -0.68 11.04 -12.30
CA PHE A 173 0.08 10.72 -13.50
C PHE A 173 0.93 9.48 -13.27
N ASN A 174 1.30 8.79 -14.34
CA ASN A 174 2.09 7.56 -14.27
C ASN A 174 3.48 7.83 -14.81
N VAL A 175 4.50 7.37 -14.09
CA VAL A 175 5.89 7.40 -14.51
C VAL A 175 6.36 5.98 -14.77
N ARG A 176 6.98 5.75 -15.94
CA ARG A 176 7.38 4.41 -16.37
C ARG A 176 8.65 3.96 -15.64
N PHE A 177 8.68 2.71 -15.18
CA PHE A 177 9.93 2.08 -14.78
C PHE A 177 10.72 1.63 -16.01
N GLU A 178 12.02 1.92 -16.04
CA GLU A 178 12.91 1.37 -17.07
C GLU A 178 13.11 -0.13 -16.89
N ASP A 179 13.11 -0.60 -15.64
CA ASP A 179 13.34 -1.99 -15.28
C ASP A 179 12.02 -2.77 -15.16
N TYR A 180 12.10 -4.06 -15.41
CA TYR A 180 11.00 -5.01 -15.23
C TYR A 180 11.02 -5.61 -13.82
N ASN A 181 9.89 -6.17 -13.39
CA ASN A 181 9.75 -6.89 -12.13
C ASN A 181 10.20 -6.07 -10.90
N VAL A 182 9.56 -4.91 -10.72
CA VAL A 182 9.79 -4.05 -9.56
C VAL A 182 9.07 -4.60 -8.35
N THR A 183 9.80 -5.05 -7.32
CA THR A 183 9.18 -5.81 -6.20
C THR A 183 8.85 -4.97 -4.98
N ASP A 184 9.61 -3.90 -4.71
CA ASP A 184 9.38 -2.99 -3.59
C ASP A 184 9.80 -1.56 -3.95
N VAL A 185 9.18 -0.55 -3.32
CA VAL A 185 9.34 0.88 -3.62
C VAL A 185 9.21 1.71 -2.35
N ALA A 186 10.15 2.63 -2.10
CA ALA A 186 10.09 3.56 -0.99
C ALA A 186 10.61 4.96 -1.37
N PHE A 187 10.04 6.01 -0.78
CA PHE A 187 10.62 7.35 -0.87
C PHE A 187 11.86 7.45 0.01
N LEU A 188 12.92 8.11 -0.47
CA LEU A 188 14.04 8.51 0.39
C LEU A 188 13.69 9.78 1.15
N GLU A 189 14.16 9.88 2.39
CA GLU A 189 14.11 11.12 3.15
C GLU A 189 15.29 12.04 2.84
N ASN A 190 15.11 13.34 3.15
CA ASN A 190 16.15 14.39 3.06
C ASN A 190 16.73 14.60 1.66
N THR A 191 15.88 14.50 0.64
CA THR A 191 16.23 14.83 -0.74
C THR A 191 15.60 16.17 -1.12
N GLU A 192 16.31 17.01 -1.89
CA GLU A 192 15.79 18.31 -2.33
C GLU A 192 14.57 18.13 -3.25
N LYS A 193 14.65 17.12 -4.13
CA LYS A 193 13.56 16.65 -4.97
C LYS A 193 13.10 15.27 -4.49
N PRO A 194 11.81 14.91 -4.63
CA PRO A 194 11.34 13.58 -4.25
C PRO A 194 12.12 12.50 -4.99
N ALA A 195 12.83 11.65 -4.23
CA ALA A 195 13.55 10.51 -4.75
C ALA A 195 12.93 9.19 -4.29
N ILE A 196 12.98 8.19 -5.16
CA ILE A 196 12.45 6.85 -4.91
C ILE A 196 13.55 5.81 -5.04
N ALA A 197 13.61 4.92 -4.06
CA ALA A 197 14.32 3.67 -4.11
C ALA A 197 13.37 2.57 -4.55
N TYR A 198 13.83 1.67 -5.40
CA TYR A 198 13.07 0.48 -5.72
C TYR A 198 13.98 -0.72 -6.01
N PHE A 199 13.45 -1.90 -5.70
CA PHE A 199 14.05 -3.16 -6.12
C PHE A 199 13.54 -3.56 -7.49
N TYR A 200 14.43 -4.07 -8.33
CA TYR A 200 14.05 -4.75 -9.57
C TYR A 200 14.84 -6.06 -9.70
N GLN A 201 14.31 -6.99 -10.49
CA GLN A 201 14.94 -8.28 -10.72
C GLN A 201 15.07 -8.57 -12.21
N ASP A 202 16.28 -8.93 -12.63
CA ASP A 202 16.60 -9.35 -13.98
C ASP A 202 17.22 -10.77 -13.98
N GLN A 203 17.78 -11.19 -15.13
CA GLN A 203 18.43 -12.50 -15.27
C GLN A 203 19.69 -12.66 -14.40
N ASN A 204 20.30 -11.56 -13.95
CA ASN A 204 21.53 -11.55 -13.16
C ASN A 204 21.25 -11.51 -11.65
N GLY A 205 20.00 -11.30 -11.25
CA GLY A 205 19.58 -11.29 -9.85
C GLY A 205 18.77 -10.07 -9.48
N LYS A 206 18.81 -9.72 -8.20
CA LYS A 206 18.08 -8.59 -7.62
C LYS A 206 18.98 -7.39 -7.46
N HIS A 207 18.44 -6.21 -7.71
CA HIS A 207 19.19 -4.95 -7.72
C HIS A 207 18.38 -3.85 -7.05
N LEU A 208 19.08 -2.81 -6.60
CA LEU A 208 18.52 -1.60 -6.04
C LEU A 208 18.84 -0.40 -6.95
N LYS A 209 17.85 0.41 -7.27
CA LYS A 209 18.01 1.66 -8.01
C LYS A 209 17.35 2.82 -7.28
N ILE A 210 18.01 3.98 -7.28
CA ILE A 210 17.49 5.22 -6.71
C ILE A 210 17.37 6.25 -7.83
N CYS A 211 16.18 6.81 -8.02
CA CYS A 211 15.87 7.80 -9.05
C CYS A 211 15.20 9.03 -8.42
N GLU A 212 15.50 10.21 -8.96
CA GLU A 212 14.70 11.40 -8.67
C GLU A 212 13.45 11.43 -9.56
N ILE A 213 12.38 12.03 -9.05
CA ILE A 213 11.15 12.27 -9.80
C ILE A 213 11.14 13.71 -10.29
N ASP A 214 10.94 13.87 -11.59
CA ASP A 214 10.57 15.15 -12.17
C ASP A 214 9.05 15.32 -12.17
N LEU A 215 8.54 16.28 -11.39
CA LEU A 215 7.10 16.54 -11.31
C LEU A 215 6.60 17.40 -12.47
N ASP A 216 7.48 18.18 -13.11
CA ASP A 216 7.13 19.08 -14.20
C ASP A 216 7.08 18.28 -15.52
N GLU A 217 8.13 17.50 -15.80
CA GLU A 217 8.20 16.62 -16.96
C GLU A 217 7.42 15.31 -16.79
N LYS A 218 7.05 14.97 -15.54
CA LYS A 218 6.33 13.73 -15.19
C LYS A 218 7.09 12.48 -15.57
N GLU A 219 8.40 12.50 -15.37
CA GLU A 219 9.33 11.42 -15.68
C GLU A 219 10.22 11.08 -14.49
N MET A 220 10.84 9.90 -14.52
CA MET A 220 11.89 9.51 -13.57
C MET A 220 13.22 9.90 -14.22
N HIS A 221 14.02 10.69 -13.50
CA HIS A 221 15.37 11.04 -13.95
C HIS A 221 16.27 9.80 -14.00
N PRO A 222 17.38 9.85 -14.76
CA PRO A 222 18.43 8.85 -14.67
C PRO A 222 18.82 8.59 -13.21
N PRO A 223 19.17 7.34 -12.86
CA PRO A 223 19.39 6.98 -11.47
C PRO A 223 20.51 7.81 -10.84
N LEU A 224 20.23 8.35 -9.65
CA LEU A 224 21.24 8.98 -8.80
C LEU A 224 22.38 8.02 -8.51
N TRP A 225 22.02 6.78 -8.20
CA TRP A 225 22.94 5.66 -8.10
C TRP A 225 22.16 4.34 -8.13
N LYS A 226 22.91 3.24 -8.34
CA LYS A 226 22.40 1.88 -8.33
C LYS A 226 23.36 0.97 -7.58
N GLN A 227 22.81 -0.07 -6.95
CA GLN A 227 23.55 -1.17 -6.37
C GLN A 227 23.12 -2.47 -7.05
N SER A 228 24.06 -3.12 -7.73
CA SER A 228 23.79 -4.37 -8.43
C SER A 228 24.06 -5.58 -7.54
N ASN A 229 23.36 -6.68 -7.80
CA ASN A 229 23.51 -7.96 -7.12
C ASN A 229 23.37 -7.85 -5.60
N ILE A 230 22.28 -7.24 -5.15
CA ILE A 230 21.88 -7.34 -3.74
C ILE A 230 21.39 -8.77 -3.47
N GLU A 231 21.13 -9.09 -2.20
CA GLU A 231 20.59 -10.38 -1.82
C GLU A 231 19.34 -10.74 -2.65
N ALA A 232 19.32 -11.95 -3.22
CA ALA A 232 18.25 -12.40 -4.12
C ALA A 232 16.87 -12.34 -3.45
N GLU A 233 16.82 -12.64 -2.14
CA GLU A 233 15.61 -12.66 -1.31
C GLU A 233 15.40 -11.33 -0.53
N ALA A 234 16.01 -10.22 -0.96
CA ALA A 234 15.71 -8.90 -0.40
C ALA A 234 14.23 -8.56 -0.60
N THR A 235 13.46 -8.33 0.46
CA THR A 235 11.99 -8.16 0.36
C THR A 235 11.49 -6.80 0.78
N LEU A 236 12.24 -6.08 1.62
CA LEU A 236 11.76 -4.85 2.25
C LEU A 236 12.79 -3.72 2.18
N LEU A 237 12.34 -2.57 1.69
CA LEU A 237 12.99 -1.27 1.73
C LEU A 237 12.41 -0.44 2.87
N ILE A 238 13.28 -0.05 3.79
CA ILE A 238 12.93 0.83 4.91
C ILE A 238 13.71 2.14 4.74
N PRO A 239 13.06 3.26 4.38
CA PRO A 239 13.73 4.55 4.39
C PRO A 239 14.09 4.95 5.81
N VAL A 240 15.33 5.41 5.98
CA VAL A 240 15.83 5.84 7.29
C VAL A 240 15.64 7.35 7.41
N PRO A 241 15.00 7.82 8.49
CA PRO A 241 14.70 9.22 8.61
C PRO A 241 15.93 10.10 8.91
N ALA A 242 15.72 11.42 8.86
CA ALA A 242 16.68 12.38 9.39
C ALA A 242 17.07 12.04 10.85
N PRO A 243 18.33 12.27 11.26
CA PRO A 243 19.44 12.87 10.49
C PRO A 243 20.28 11.85 9.69
N TYR A 244 19.99 10.55 9.79
CA TYR A 244 20.84 9.52 9.20
C TYR A 244 20.67 9.42 7.69
N GLY A 245 19.41 9.42 7.23
CA GLY A 245 19.08 9.22 5.81
C GLY A 245 19.48 7.83 5.29
N GLY A 246 19.26 7.59 4.01
CA GLY A 246 19.56 6.30 3.39
C GLY A 246 18.43 5.27 3.56
N LEU A 247 18.77 4.01 3.39
CA LEU A 247 17.83 2.89 3.30
C LEU A 247 18.36 1.70 4.10
N ILE A 248 17.47 0.96 4.74
CA ILE A 248 17.73 -0.40 5.21
C ILE A 248 17.07 -1.36 4.24
N ILE A 249 17.87 -2.31 3.77
CA ILE A 249 17.50 -3.41 2.90
C ILE A 249 17.43 -4.65 3.77
N VAL A 250 16.26 -5.27 3.85
CA VAL A 250 16.05 -6.51 4.59
C VAL A 250 15.85 -7.66 3.61
N GLY A 251 16.75 -8.63 3.67
CA GLY A 251 16.59 -9.93 3.02
C GLY A 251 16.34 -11.06 4.00
N GLN A 252 16.43 -12.29 3.51
CA GLN A 252 16.23 -13.49 4.29
C GLN A 252 17.43 -13.78 5.20
N GLU A 253 18.65 -13.53 4.72
CA GLU A 253 19.89 -13.86 5.42
C GLU A 253 20.70 -12.63 5.83
N SER A 254 20.43 -11.46 5.24
CA SER A 254 21.18 -10.24 5.53
C SER A 254 20.30 -9.00 5.70
N ILE A 255 20.86 -8.03 6.42
CA ILE A 255 20.33 -6.67 6.52
C ILE A 255 21.47 -5.72 6.13
N CYS A 256 21.31 -4.93 5.06
CA CYS A 256 22.26 -3.86 4.69
C CYS A 256 21.64 -2.49 4.94
N TYR A 257 22.37 -1.63 5.62
CA TYR A 257 22.15 -0.20 5.60
C TYR A 257 22.96 0.43 4.46
N GLN A 258 22.28 1.14 3.55
CA GLN A 258 22.85 1.76 2.36
C GLN A 258 22.50 3.24 2.31
N LYS A 259 23.50 4.12 2.44
CA LYS A 259 23.31 5.58 2.36
C LYS A 259 23.66 6.16 0.99
N SER A 260 24.67 5.59 0.33
CA SER A 260 25.11 5.94 -1.03
C SER A 260 25.76 4.72 -1.66
N ALA A 261 26.05 4.77 -2.97
CA ALA A 261 26.71 3.67 -3.69
C ALA A 261 27.96 3.10 -2.98
N ASN A 262 28.72 3.95 -2.29
CA ASN A 262 29.98 3.57 -1.63
C ASN A 262 29.86 3.34 -0.12
N GLN A 263 28.65 3.48 0.45
CA GLN A 263 28.42 3.37 1.88
C GLN A 263 27.30 2.35 2.17
N CYS A 264 27.64 1.05 2.03
CA CYS A 264 26.87 -0.08 2.57
C CYS A 264 27.55 -0.58 3.84
N THR A 265 26.75 -0.90 4.85
CA THR A 265 27.15 -1.78 5.94
C THR A 265 26.14 -2.92 5.99
N SER A 266 26.62 -4.14 5.76
CA SER A 266 25.79 -5.35 5.80
C SER A 266 26.12 -6.19 7.02
N ILE A 267 25.09 -6.77 7.61
CA ILE A 267 25.20 -7.77 8.67
C ILE A 267 24.43 -9.02 8.25
N SER A 268 24.99 -10.19 8.56
CA SER A 268 24.32 -11.48 8.47
C SER A 268 24.36 -12.10 9.86
N PRO A 269 23.25 -12.02 10.62
CA PRO A 269 23.18 -12.68 11.93
C PRO A 269 23.45 -14.18 11.75
N PRO A 270 24.21 -14.83 12.65
CA PRO A 270 24.38 -16.27 12.59
C PRO A 270 23.01 -16.94 12.63
N SER A 271 22.79 -17.91 11.76
CA SER A 271 21.56 -18.69 11.73
C SER A 271 21.39 -19.39 13.09
N TYR A 272 20.50 -18.86 13.92
CA TYR A 272 20.04 -19.60 15.09
C TYR A 272 19.26 -20.80 14.56
N THR A 273 19.88 -21.98 14.59
CA THR A 273 19.13 -23.24 14.56
C THR A 273 18.14 -23.15 15.70
N CYS A 274 16.86 -22.96 15.37
CA CYS A 274 15.78 -23.09 16.32
C CYS A 274 15.94 -24.48 16.95
N LEU A 275 16.39 -24.52 18.21
CA LEU A 275 16.43 -25.76 18.97
C LEU A 275 15.00 -26.32 18.91
N PRO A 276 14.81 -27.60 18.54
CA PRO A 276 13.48 -28.17 18.53
C PRO A 276 12.90 -27.98 19.94
N LEU A 277 11.71 -27.40 19.99
CA LEU A 277 10.94 -27.28 21.21
C LEU A 277 10.64 -28.71 21.68
N ILE A 278 11.51 -29.28 22.52
CA ILE A 278 11.26 -30.57 23.16
C ILE A 278 10.14 -30.30 24.16
N ALA A 279 8.90 -30.55 23.73
CA ALA A 279 7.77 -30.70 24.61
C ALA A 279 7.94 -32.03 25.37
N THR A 280 8.70 -32.04 26.46
CA THR A 280 8.56 -33.07 27.48
C THR A 280 7.33 -32.73 28.31
N LEU A 281 6.23 -33.44 28.04
CA LEU A 281 5.12 -33.61 28.98
C LEU A 281 5.64 -34.40 30.19
N GLY A 282 5.48 -33.82 31.37
CA GLY A 282 5.67 -34.43 32.68
C GLY A 282 4.90 -33.62 33.71
#